data_AF-A0A8B7DLF9-F1
#
_entry.id   AF-A0A8B7DLF9-F1
#
_cell.length_a   1.000
_cell.length_b   1.000
_cell.length_c   1.000
_cell.angle_alpha   90.00
_cell.angle_beta   90.00
_cell.angle_gamma   90.00
#
_symmetry.space_group_name_H-M   'P 1'
#
loop_
_entity.id
_entity.type
_entity.pdbx_description
1 polymer ?
#
loop_
_entity_poly.entity_id
_entity_poly.type
_entity_poly.pdbx_seq_one_letter_code
_entity_poly.pdbx_strand_id
1 'polypeptide(L)'
;FQDHRPEPRLQPGITQLPELVHVAIAFEGANYADKDMFSFAVLNTLLGGGGSFSAGGPGKGMYSRLYTNVLNRKHWMFSSAAFNHSYADAGLFAIHSSAHPSEAKDLVKVITNEYTRLISEPFHEVEVARAKKQTQSMLMMNLESRVVRFEDIGRQILGLGFHKSAQELYESIEAVTSDDLRRISEKMLSSKLSVAAIGNLENFPSYEEIQKLLIKKSFTSKFFARS
;
A
#
# COMPACT_ATOMS: atom_id res chain seq x y z
N PHE A 1 18.90 -1.89 -46.25
CA PHE A 1 18.06 -3.04 -45.87
C PHE A 1 17.28 -2.64 -44.63
N GLN A 2 16.06 -2.14 -44.79
CA GLN A 2 15.16 -1.88 -43.67
C GLN A 2 14.61 -3.21 -43.19
N ASP A 3 14.79 -3.48 -41.90
CA ASP A 3 14.31 -4.69 -41.25
C ASP A 3 12.78 -4.62 -41.13
N HIS A 4 12.08 -5.31 -42.03
CA HIS A 4 10.61 -5.38 -42.07
C HIS A 4 10.02 -6.43 -41.11
N ARG A 5 10.74 -6.81 -40.05
CA ARG A 5 10.17 -7.73 -39.05
C ARG A 5 9.00 -7.04 -38.33
N PRO A 6 7.77 -7.58 -38.41
CA PRO A 6 6.66 -7.03 -37.65
C PRO A 6 6.99 -7.11 -36.16
N GLU A 7 6.65 -6.06 -35.40
CA GLU A 7 6.80 -6.09 -33.95
C GLU A 7 6.10 -7.31 -33.37
N PRO A 8 6.70 -8.00 -32.37
CA PRO A 8 6.11 -9.18 -31.78
C PRO A 8 4.80 -8.80 -31.10
N ARG A 9 3.68 -9.05 -31.79
CA ARG A 9 2.37 -9.04 -31.17
C ARG A 9 2.31 -10.25 -30.26
N LEU A 10 2.36 -10.03 -28.95
CA LEU A 10 1.98 -11.03 -27.97
C LEU A 10 0.60 -11.55 -28.37
N GLN A 11 0.52 -12.78 -28.89
CA GLN A 11 -0.76 -13.45 -29.08
C GLN A 11 -1.26 -13.80 -27.68
N PRO A 12 -2.30 -13.12 -27.15
CA PRO A 12 -2.93 -13.60 -25.93
C PRO A 12 -3.44 -15.01 -26.25
N GLY A 13 -3.29 -15.95 -25.32
CA GLY A 13 -3.86 -17.28 -25.48
C GLY A 13 -5.37 -17.24 -25.74
N ILE A 14 -5.98 -18.41 -25.86
CA ILE A 14 -7.42 -18.61 -26.18
C ILE A 14 -8.35 -17.81 -25.23
N THR A 15 -7.85 -17.46 -24.04
CA THR A 15 -8.48 -16.50 -23.13
C THR A 15 -7.82 -15.12 -23.29
N GLN A 16 -8.54 -14.15 -23.86
CA GLN A 16 -8.13 -12.75 -23.73
C GLN A 16 -8.18 -12.41 -22.23
N LEU A 17 -7.01 -12.20 -21.63
CA LEU A 17 -6.95 -11.60 -20.30
C LEU A 17 -7.66 -10.24 -20.38
N PRO A 18 -8.52 -9.91 -19.41
CA PRO A 18 -9.25 -8.66 -19.46
C PRO A 18 -8.25 -7.50 -19.56
N GLU A 19 -8.52 -6.57 -20.47
CA GLU A 19 -7.80 -5.32 -20.50
C GLU A 19 -8.13 -4.57 -19.20
N LEU A 20 -7.09 -4.25 -18.42
CA LEU A 20 -7.23 -3.57 -17.14
C LEU A 20 -6.52 -2.23 -17.18
N VAL A 21 -7.08 -1.26 -16.46
CA VAL A 21 -6.33 -0.10 -16.01
C VAL A 21 -5.69 -0.42 -14.67
N HIS A 22 -4.40 -0.12 -14.55
CA HIS A 22 -3.62 -0.24 -13.34
C HIS A 22 -3.23 1.15 -12.87
N VAL A 23 -3.38 1.41 -11.58
CA VAL A 23 -3.13 2.72 -10.99
C VAL A 23 -2.38 2.53 -9.70
N ALA A 24 -1.32 3.30 -9.50
CA ALA A 24 -0.67 3.50 -8.22
C ALA A 24 -0.78 4.98 -7.84
N ILE A 25 -1.36 5.24 -6.67
CA ILE A 25 -1.29 6.55 -6.02
C ILE A 25 -0.34 6.40 -4.84
N ALA A 26 0.65 7.27 -4.74
CA ALA A 26 1.72 7.16 -3.79
C ALA A 26 2.06 8.49 -3.13
N PHE A 27 2.65 8.40 -1.94
CA PHE A 27 3.12 9.51 -1.12
C PHE A 27 4.51 9.20 -0.58
N GLU A 28 5.15 10.23 -0.04
CA GLU A 28 6.41 10.08 0.68
C GLU A 28 6.20 9.22 1.94
N GLY A 29 6.98 8.15 2.04
CA GLY A 29 7.02 7.23 3.16
C GLY A 29 8.20 7.52 4.10
N ALA A 30 8.63 6.50 4.84
CA ALA A 30 9.81 6.57 5.69
C ALA A 30 11.02 5.89 5.04
N ASN A 31 12.21 6.49 5.19
CA ASN A 31 13.47 5.84 4.87
C ASN A 31 13.87 4.83 5.98
N TYR A 32 14.94 4.06 5.75
CA TYR A 32 15.37 3.01 6.67
C TYR A 32 15.75 3.51 8.08
N ALA A 33 16.28 4.72 8.19
CA ALA A 33 16.77 5.27 9.45
C ALA A 33 15.69 6.05 10.22
N ASP A 34 14.53 6.33 9.60
CA ASP A 34 13.45 7.07 10.23
C ASP A 34 12.82 6.25 11.37
N LYS A 35 12.53 6.92 12.48
CA LYS A 35 11.79 6.35 13.62
C LYS A 35 10.41 5.83 13.23
N ASP A 36 9.82 6.39 12.18
CA ASP A 36 8.48 6.05 11.69
C ASP A 36 8.47 4.79 10.79
N MET A 37 9.63 4.19 10.47
CA MET A 37 9.75 3.04 9.56
C MET A 37 8.83 1.88 9.97
N PHE A 38 8.82 1.51 11.26
CA PHE A 38 7.97 0.42 11.76
C PHE A 38 6.49 0.79 11.77
N SER A 39 6.15 2.05 12.00
CA SER A 39 4.77 2.54 11.90
C SER A 39 4.26 2.42 10.46
N PHE A 40 5.07 2.74 9.45
CA PHE A 40 4.73 2.51 8.04
C PHE A 40 4.63 1.02 7.68
N ALA A 41 5.49 0.16 8.24
CA ALA A 41 5.39 -1.28 8.06
C ALA A 41 4.07 -1.85 8.64
N VAL A 42 3.68 -1.42 9.84
CA VAL A 42 2.40 -1.81 10.46
C VAL A 42 1.23 -1.24 9.66
N LEU A 43 1.30 0.02 9.19
CA LEU A 43 0.27 0.62 8.34
C LEU A 43 0.08 -0.17 7.03
N ASN A 44 1.19 -0.61 6.42
CA ASN A 44 1.15 -1.45 5.22
C ASN A 44 0.40 -2.76 5.47
N THR A 45 0.70 -3.45 6.57
CA THR A 45 0.00 -4.68 6.94
C THR A 45 -1.48 -4.43 7.28
N LEU A 46 -1.79 -3.31 7.94
CA LEU A 46 -3.15 -2.93 8.32
C LEU A 46 -4.02 -2.65 7.09
N LEU A 47 -3.50 -1.89 6.13
CA LEU A 47 -4.18 -1.67 4.86
C LEU A 47 -4.24 -2.95 4.03
N GLY A 48 -3.14 -3.67 3.94
CA GLY A 48 -3.01 -4.98 3.30
C GLY A 48 -3.57 -4.98 1.88
N GLY A 49 -4.57 -5.83 1.64
CA GLY A 49 -5.22 -5.99 0.34
C GLY A 49 -4.82 -7.25 -0.40
N GLY A 50 -4.89 -7.22 -1.73
CA GLY A 50 -4.54 -8.35 -2.59
C GLY A 50 -5.28 -8.33 -3.92
N GLY A 51 -5.29 -9.48 -4.60
CA GLY A 51 -6.15 -9.74 -5.76
C GLY A 51 -7.51 -10.29 -5.34
N SER A 52 -8.56 -9.95 -6.09
CA SER A 52 -9.93 -10.46 -5.90
C SER A 52 -10.02 -11.97 -6.09
N PHE A 53 -9.15 -12.53 -6.95
CA PHE A 53 -8.97 -13.97 -7.09
C PHE A 53 -7.75 -14.43 -6.29
N SER A 54 -7.92 -14.60 -4.99
CA SER A 54 -6.91 -15.24 -4.14
C SER A 54 -7.46 -16.57 -3.63
N ALA A 55 -6.91 -17.69 -4.12
CA ALA A 55 -7.31 -19.04 -3.73
C ALA A 55 -6.69 -19.53 -2.40
N GLY A 56 -6.06 -18.64 -1.61
CA GLY A 56 -5.44 -19.00 -0.33
C GLY A 56 -6.43 -19.18 0.83
N GLY A 57 -5.98 -19.82 1.90
CA GLY A 57 -6.73 -19.98 3.15
C GLY A 57 -6.68 -18.76 4.09
N PRO A 58 -7.19 -18.91 5.33
CA PRO A 58 -7.05 -17.90 6.37
C PRO A 58 -5.58 -17.50 6.61
N GLY A 59 -5.35 -16.24 7.01
CA GLY A 59 -4.00 -15.70 7.27
C GLY A 59 -3.42 -14.81 6.16
N LYS A 60 -4.00 -14.83 4.96
CA LYS A 60 -3.56 -13.99 3.82
C LYS A 60 -3.95 -12.51 3.87
N GLY A 61 -4.41 -12.00 5.02
CA GLY A 61 -4.81 -10.59 5.15
C GLY A 61 -6.26 -10.26 4.73
N MET A 62 -7.18 -11.24 4.73
CA MET A 62 -8.60 -11.03 4.35
C MET A 62 -9.36 -10.02 5.23
N TYR A 63 -8.85 -9.73 6.43
CA TYR A 63 -9.43 -8.75 7.36
C TYR A 63 -8.74 -7.38 7.31
N SER A 64 -7.80 -7.17 6.40
CA SER A 64 -7.18 -5.87 6.18
C SER A 64 -8.19 -4.85 5.63
N ARG A 65 -7.91 -3.55 5.79
CA ARG A 65 -8.85 -2.49 5.39
C ARG A 65 -9.15 -2.54 3.89
N LEU A 66 -8.13 -2.66 3.03
CA LEU A 66 -8.36 -2.71 1.59
C LEU A 66 -9.13 -3.97 1.19
N TYR A 67 -8.92 -5.10 1.85
CA TYR A 67 -9.70 -6.30 1.55
C TYR A 67 -11.18 -6.13 1.92
N THR A 68 -11.46 -5.64 3.14
CA THR A 68 -12.83 -5.56 3.67
C THR A 68 -13.64 -4.37 3.14
N ASN A 69 -12.99 -3.22 2.92
CA ASN A 69 -13.62 -2.01 2.42
C ASN A 69 -13.73 -1.99 0.90
N VAL A 70 -12.73 -2.54 0.21
CA VAL A 70 -12.62 -2.47 -1.25
C VAL A 70 -13.00 -3.81 -1.87
N LEU A 71 -12.18 -4.85 -1.72
CA LEU A 71 -12.37 -6.09 -2.48
C LEU A 71 -13.69 -6.81 -2.17
N ASN A 72 -14.13 -6.82 -0.91
CA ASN A 72 -15.41 -7.43 -0.52
C ASN A 72 -16.64 -6.64 -0.98
N ARG A 73 -16.50 -5.34 -1.27
CA ARG A 73 -17.64 -4.44 -1.56
C ARG A 73 -17.67 -3.98 -3.02
N LYS A 74 -16.53 -3.96 -3.69
CA LYS A 74 -16.32 -3.45 -5.05
C LYS A 74 -15.90 -4.61 -5.95
N HIS A 75 -16.86 -5.50 -6.22
CA HIS A 75 -16.71 -6.70 -7.05
C HIS A 75 -16.12 -6.46 -8.45
N TRP A 76 -16.21 -5.24 -8.98
CA TRP A 76 -15.62 -4.83 -10.26
C TRP A 76 -14.11 -4.50 -10.18
N MET A 77 -13.54 -4.39 -8.98
CA MET A 77 -12.09 -4.24 -8.79
C MET A 77 -11.41 -5.60 -8.82
N PHE A 78 -10.32 -5.69 -9.57
CA PHE A 78 -9.53 -6.92 -9.74
C PHE A 78 -8.44 -7.05 -8.68
N SER A 79 -7.86 -5.94 -8.24
CA SER A 79 -6.89 -5.91 -7.15
C SER A 79 -6.88 -4.56 -6.45
N SER A 80 -6.45 -4.56 -5.19
CA SER A 80 -6.15 -3.35 -4.43
C SER A 80 -5.24 -3.74 -3.28
N ALA A 81 -4.02 -3.24 -3.25
CA ALA A 81 -3.04 -3.55 -2.23
C ALA A 81 -2.16 -2.34 -1.88
N ALA A 82 -1.76 -2.26 -0.61
CA ALA A 82 -0.79 -1.30 -0.14
C ALA A 82 0.64 -1.82 -0.35
N PHE A 83 1.56 -0.89 -0.59
CA PHE A 83 2.98 -1.13 -0.77
C PHE A 83 3.77 -0.09 0.02
N ASN A 84 4.79 -0.55 0.73
CA ASN A 84 5.73 0.29 1.45
C ASN A 84 7.16 -0.04 1.00
N HIS A 85 7.87 0.94 0.48
CA HIS A 85 9.27 0.83 0.10
C HIS A 85 10.09 1.87 0.87
N SER A 86 11.14 1.41 1.54
CA SER A 86 12.09 2.27 2.24
C SER A 86 13.42 2.20 1.51
N TYR A 87 13.99 3.37 1.22
CA TYR A 87 15.33 3.54 0.66
C TYR A 87 16.24 4.17 1.73
N ALA A 88 17.50 4.42 1.39
CA ALA A 88 18.47 4.97 2.33
C ALA A 88 18.13 6.41 2.75
N ASP A 89 17.64 7.22 1.81
CA ASP A 89 17.36 8.64 1.97
C ASP A 89 15.86 8.98 1.84
N ALA A 90 15.09 8.16 1.13
CA ALA A 90 13.66 8.38 0.88
C ALA A 90 12.79 7.17 1.23
N GLY A 91 11.48 7.37 1.27
CA GLY A 91 10.49 6.30 1.38
C GLY A 91 9.31 6.54 0.44
N LEU A 92 8.60 5.47 0.09
CA LEU A 92 7.43 5.51 -0.78
C LEU A 92 6.33 4.62 -0.19
N PHE A 93 5.16 5.20 0.03
CA PHE A 93 3.97 4.47 0.43
C PHE A 93 2.88 4.61 -0.63
N ALA A 94 2.41 3.49 -1.18
CA ALA A 94 1.50 3.48 -2.31
C ALA A 94 0.32 2.53 -2.10
N ILE A 95 -0.81 2.85 -2.71
CA ILE A 95 -1.89 1.90 -2.97
C ILE A 95 -1.93 1.69 -4.47
N HIS A 96 -1.77 0.43 -4.88
CA HIS A 96 -1.94 0.03 -6.27
C HIS A 96 -3.19 -0.83 -6.42
N SER A 97 -3.99 -0.50 -7.42
CA SER A 97 -5.25 -1.18 -7.72
C SER A 97 -5.44 -1.35 -9.22
N SER A 98 -6.28 -2.31 -9.59
CA SER A 98 -6.66 -2.56 -10.98
C SER A 98 -8.16 -2.81 -11.13
N ALA A 99 -8.71 -2.37 -12.26
CA ALA A 99 -10.10 -2.61 -12.66
C ALA A 99 -10.25 -2.51 -14.19
N HIS A 100 -11.45 -2.78 -14.68
CA HIS A 100 -11.80 -2.54 -16.08
C HIS A 100 -11.70 -1.03 -16.42
N PRO A 101 -11.22 -0.64 -17.63
CA PRO A 101 -11.05 0.76 -18.02
C PRO A 101 -12.31 1.65 -17.89
N SER A 102 -13.51 1.07 -18.04
CA SER A 102 -14.78 1.79 -17.83
C SER A 102 -14.93 2.33 -16.40
N GLU A 103 -14.30 1.68 -15.42
CA GLU A 103 -14.39 2.00 -13.99
C GLU A 103 -13.21 2.85 -13.51
N ALA A 104 -12.32 3.30 -14.39
CA ALA A 104 -11.07 4.00 -14.04
C ALA A 104 -11.29 5.18 -13.09
N LYS A 105 -12.31 6.00 -13.34
CA LYS A 105 -12.66 7.17 -12.52
C LYS A 105 -13.14 6.77 -11.13
N ASP A 106 -13.94 5.72 -11.01
CA ASP A 106 -14.46 5.25 -9.73
C ASP A 106 -13.40 4.47 -8.93
N LEU A 107 -12.50 3.75 -9.60
CA LEU A 107 -11.30 3.17 -8.98
C LEU A 107 -10.50 4.24 -8.24
N VAL A 108 -10.20 5.35 -8.91
CA VAL A 108 -9.42 6.44 -8.29
C VAL A 108 -10.16 7.08 -7.12
N LYS A 109 -11.48 7.26 -7.22
CA LYS A 109 -12.30 7.73 -6.09
C LYS A 109 -12.25 6.78 -4.90
N VAL A 110 -12.22 5.47 -5.12
CA VAL A 110 -12.12 4.47 -4.06
C VAL A 110 -10.76 4.56 -3.36
N ILE A 111 -9.65 4.59 -4.12
CA ILE A 111 -8.30 4.69 -3.54
C ILE A 111 -8.14 5.98 -2.73
N THR A 112 -8.52 7.12 -3.31
CA THR A 112 -8.44 8.42 -2.61
C THR A 112 -9.32 8.47 -1.36
N ASN A 113 -10.45 7.75 -1.35
CA ASN A 113 -11.28 7.59 -0.17
C ASN A 113 -10.56 6.80 0.92
N GLU A 114 -9.95 5.65 0.61
CA GLU A 114 -9.24 4.84 1.60
C GLU A 114 -8.06 5.60 2.22
N TYR A 115 -7.34 6.40 1.44
CA TYR A 115 -6.36 7.35 1.99
C TYR A 115 -6.98 8.34 2.97
N THR A 116 -8.12 8.95 2.62
CA THR A 116 -8.78 9.90 3.51
C THR A 116 -9.28 9.25 4.80
N ARG A 117 -9.70 7.98 4.74
CA ARG A 117 -10.16 7.23 5.91
C ARG A 117 -9.07 7.00 6.96
N LEU A 118 -7.79 7.02 6.55
CA LEU A 118 -6.67 6.97 7.50
C LEU A 118 -6.68 8.14 8.50
N ILE A 119 -7.19 9.30 8.09
CA ILE A 119 -7.26 10.50 8.94
C ILE A 119 -8.67 10.76 9.48
N SER A 120 -9.72 10.34 8.77
CA SER A 120 -11.11 10.60 9.19
C SER A 120 -11.69 9.54 10.12
N GLU A 121 -11.17 8.32 10.10
CA GLU A 121 -11.66 7.22 10.93
C GLU A 121 -10.65 6.84 12.01
N PRO A 122 -11.08 6.36 13.18
CA PRO A 122 -10.18 5.86 14.21
C PRO A 122 -9.43 4.61 13.74
N PHE A 123 -8.25 4.37 14.32
CA PHE A 123 -7.58 3.07 14.25
C PHE A 123 -8.04 2.25 15.45
N HIS A 124 -8.92 1.28 15.23
CA HIS A 124 -9.46 0.47 16.31
C HIS A 124 -8.38 -0.46 16.88
N GLU A 125 -8.38 -0.67 18.19
CA GLU A 125 -7.35 -1.48 18.86
C GLU A 125 -7.23 -2.89 18.27
N VAL A 126 -8.36 -3.51 17.93
CA VAL A 126 -8.40 -4.88 17.38
C VAL A 126 -7.68 -4.97 16.03
N GLU A 127 -7.87 -4.00 15.13
CA GLU A 127 -7.20 -4.04 13.82
C GLU A 127 -5.71 -3.69 13.93
N VAL A 128 -5.35 -2.78 14.84
CA VAL A 128 -3.95 -2.42 15.09
C VAL A 128 -3.20 -3.59 15.72
N ALA A 129 -3.78 -4.22 16.75
CA ALA A 129 -3.21 -5.41 17.37
C ALA A 129 -3.04 -6.54 16.34
N ARG A 130 -4.03 -6.77 15.48
CA ARG A 130 -3.93 -7.75 14.39
C ARG A 130 -2.80 -7.41 13.42
N ALA A 131 -2.69 -6.16 12.98
CA ALA A 131 -1.65 -5.73 12.05
C ALA A 131 -0.25 -5.87 12.65
N LYS A 132 -0.06 -5.49 13.92
CA LYS A 132 1.19 -5.68 14.66
C LYS A 132 1.57 -7.15 14.73
N LYS A 133 0.64 -8.00 15.18
CA LYS A 133 0.86 -9.45 15.31
C LYS A 133 1.14 -10.13 13.97
N GLN A 134 0.46 -9.71 12.91
CA GLN A 134 0.73 -10.20 11.56
C GLN A 134 2.12 -9.78 11.06
N THR A 135 2.51 -8.52 11.29
CA THR A 135 3.85 -8.01 10.91
C THR A 135 4.95 -8.75 11.67
N GLN A 136 4.78 -8.95 12.98
CA GLN A 136 5.68 -9.74 13.82
C GLN A 136 5.78 -11.20 13.36
N SER A 137 4.64 -11.84 13.06
CA SER A 137 4.61 -13.21 12.55
C SER A 137 5.38 -13.32 11.24
N MET A 138 5.17 -12.39 10.31
CA MET A 138 5.87 -12.37 9.02
C MET A 138 7.39 -12.18 9.21
N LEU A 139 7.80 -11.28 10.12
CA LEU A 139 9.21 -11.10 10.46
C LEU A 139 9.84 -12.41 10.96
N MET A 140 9.22 -13.04 11.96
CA MET A 140 9.79 -14.25 12.58
C MET A 140 9.84 -15.43 11.61
N MET A 141 8.77 -15.65 10.84
CA MET A 141 8.72 -16.70 9.82
C MET A 141 9.77 -16.49 8.72
N ASN A 142 9.94 -15.25 8.23
CA ASN A 142 10.94 -14.94 7.21
C ASN A 142 12.37 -15.22 7.72
N LEU A 143 12.64 -14.92 9.00
CA LEU A 143 13.94 -15.12 9.60
C LEU A 143 14.29 -16.60 9.86
N GLU A 144 13.38 -17.56 9.64
CA GLU A 144 13.69 -19.00 9.66
C GLU A 144 14.62 -19.39 8.50
N SER A 145 14.51 -18.69 7.37
CA SER A 145 15.38 -18.90 6.21
C SER A 145 16.77 -18.31 6.44
N ARG A 146 17.81 -19.15 6.36
CA ARG A 146 19.21 -18.72 6.52
C ARG A 146 19.62 -17.69 5.47
N VAL A 147 19.10 -17.80 4.24
CA VAL A 147 19.39 -16.86 3.15
C VAL A 147 18.78 -15.49 3.48
N VAL A 148 17.53 -15.46 3.93
CA VAL A 148 16.86 -14.21 4.33
C VAL A 148 17.55 -13.59 5.55
N ARG A 149 17.95 -14.40 6.54
CA ARG A 149 18.68 -13.91 7.72
C ARG A 149 20.04 -13.30 7.34
N PHE A 150 20.77 -13.92 6.41
CA PHE A 150 22.03 -13.36 5.90
C PHE A 150 21.81 -12.04 5.16
N GLU A 151 20.79 -11.99 4.30
CA GLU A 151 20.40 -10.76 3.60
C GLU A 151 20.00 -9.64 4.57
N ASP A 152 19.22 -9.95 5.60
CA ASP A 152 18.78 -9.01 6.64
C ASP A 152 19.97 -8.39 7.38
N ILE A 153 20.92 -9.21 7.85
CA ILE A 153 22.15 -8.71 8.49
C ILE A 153 22.91 -7.77 7.53
N GLY A 154 23.10 -8.18 6.28
CA GLY A 154 23.78 -7.37 5.28
C GLY A 154 23.09 -6.03 5.00
N ARG A 155 21.77 -6.05 4.80
CA ARG A 155 20.98 -4.83 4.56
C ARG A 155 21.00 -3.88 5.75
N GLN A 156 20.90 -4.40 6.97
CA GLN A 156 20.95 -3.56 8.17
C GLN A 156 22.32 -2.92 8.37
N ILE A 157 23.41 -3.67 8.18
CA ILE A 157 24.76 -3.11 8.28
C ILE A 157 24.99 -2.04 7.20
N LEU A 158 24.56 -2.29 5.96
CA LEU A 158 24.70 -1.32 4.87
C LEU A 158 23.81 -0.08 5.05
N GLY A 159 22.59 -0.25 5.54
CA GLY A 159 21.60 0.83 5.66
C GLY A 159 21.67 1.63 6.96
N LEU A 160 22.01 0.99 8.08
CA LEU A 160 21.99 1.58 9.42
C LEU A 160 23.39 1.64 10.06
N GLY A 161 24.36 0.89 9.56
CA GLY A 161 25.69 0.77 10.16
C GLY A 161 25.77 -0.21 11.34
N PHE A 162 24.64 -0.82 11.75
CA PHE A 162 24.57 -1.80 12.82
C PHE A 162 23.45 -2.81 12.56
N HIS A 163 23.50 -3.95 13.25
CA HIS A 163 22.48 -4.99 13.18
C HIS A 163 21.62 -4.96 14.45
N LYS A 164 20.31 -4.84 14.27
CA LYS A 164 19.28 -5.09 15.28
C LYS A 164 18.89 -6.56 15.24
N SER A 165 18.87 -7.17 16.41
CA SER A 165 18.38 -8.53 16.60
C SER A 165 16.89 -8.64 16.25
N ALA A 166 16.45 -9.87 15.98
CA ALA A 166 15.04 -10.17 15.74
C ALA A 166 14.13 -9.70 16.89
N GLN A 167 14.63 -9.78 18.14
CA GLN A 167 13.90 -9.34 19.32
C GLN A 167 13.71 -7.82 19.36
N GLU A 168 14.76 -7.04 19.05
CA GLU A 168 14.66 -5.57 18.98
C GLU A 168 13.73 -5.11 17.87
N LEU A 169 13.74 -5.79 16.72
CA LEU A 169 12.80 -5.54 15.63
C LEU A 169 11.35 -5.86 16.05
N TYR A 170 11.15 -6.99 16.73
CA TYR A 170 9.85 -7.40 17.25
C TYR A 170 9.27 -6.38 18.24
N GLU A 171 10.10 -5.89 19.16
CA GLU A 171 9.74 -4.86 20.15
C GLU A 171 9.46 -3.52 19.49
N SER A 172 10.21 -3.16 18.44
CA SER A 172 9.95 -1.94 17.66
C SER A 172 8.57 -1.98 16.99
N ILE A 173 8.14 -3.16 16.50
CA ILE A 173 6.78 -3.34 15.97
C ILE A 173 5.74 -3.33 17.11
N GLU A 174 6.05 -3.91 18.26
CA GLU A 174 5.16 -3.92 19.44
C GLU A 174 4.95 -2.52 20.02
N ALA A 175 5.91 -1.62 19.89
CA ALA A 175 5.79 -0.26 20.40
C ALA A 175 4.83 0.63 19.58
N VAL A 176 4.47 0.24 18.35
CA VAL A 176 3.62 1.06 17.46
C VAL A 176 2.23 1.24 18.05
N THR A 177 1.80 2.50 18.15
CA THR A 177 0.48 2.89 18.67
C THR A 177 -0.47 3.39 17.57
N SER A 178 -1.77 3.45 17.87
CA SER A 178 -2.77 4.08 16.98
C SER A 178 -2.47 5.55 16.69
N ASP A 179 -1.88 6.27 17.65
CA ASP A 179 -1.52 7.68 17.50
C ASP A 179 -0.33 7.85 16.56
N ASP A 180 0.63 6.93 16.59
CA ASP A 180 1.71 6.90 15.59
C ASP A 180 1.15 6.71 14.19
N LEU A 181 0.22 5.76 14.00
CA LEU A 181 -0.42 5.50 12.71
C LEU A 181 -1.19 6.73 12.19
N ARG A 182 -1.90 7.44 13.08
CA ARG A 182 -2.58 8.69 12.74
C ARG A 182 -1.59 9.77 12.33
N ARG A 183 -0.56 10.00 13.14
CA ARG A 183 0.46 11.02 12.90
C ARG A 183 1.18 10.80 11.58
N ILE A 184 1.62 9.57 11.28
CA ILE A 184 2.29 9.27 10.00
C ILE A 184 1.34 9.42 8.82
N SER A 185 0.05 9.07 8.99
CA SER A 185 -0.95 9.20 7.93
C SER A 185 -1.22 10.66 7.59
N GLU A 186 -1.29 11.54 8.61
CA GLU A 186 -1.42 12.99 8.41
C GLU A 186 -0.18 13.59 7.74
N LYS A 187 1.03 13.21 8.20
CA LYS A 187 2.29 13.63 7.59
C LYS A 187 2.35 13.20 6.11
N MET A 188 2.06 11.93 5.84
CA MET A 188 2.06 11.35 4.50
C MET A 188 1.09 12.09 3.57
N LEU A 189 -0.16 12.31 4.00
CA LEU A 189 -1.17 12.98 3.18
C LEU A 189 -0.95 14.50 3.05
N SER A 190 -0.08 15.10 3.86
CA SER A 190 0.37 16.48 3.69
C SER A 190 1.41 16.65 2.58
N SER A 191 2.09 15.55 2.20
CA SER A 191 3.08 15.54 1.12
C SER A 191 2.41 15.57 -0.26
N LYS A 192 3.20 15.90 -1.29
CA LYS A 192 2.72 15.92 -2.67
C LYS A 192 2.47 14.48 -3.14
N LEU A 193 1.26 14.21 -3.60
CA LEU A 193 0.91 12.90 -4.17
C LEU A 193 1.62 12.68 -5.52
N SER A 194 1.94 11.42 -5.80
CA SER A 194 2.41 10.92 -7.09
C SER A 194 1.41 9.92 -7.66
N VAL A 195 1.20 9.95 -8.98
CA VAL A 195 0.29 9.01 -9.67
C VAL A 195 1.02 8.38 -10.84
N ALA A 196 0.91 7.07 -10.97
CA ALA A 196 1.29 6.33 -12.16
C ALA A 196 0.10 5.47 -12.60
N ALA A 197 -0.18 5.42 -13.91
CA ALA A 197 -1.23 4.59 -14.47
C ALA A 197 -0.79 3.97 -15.79
N ILE A 198 -1.28 2.75 -16.08
CA ILE A 198 -1.02 2.02 -17.32
C ILE A 198 -2.27 1.23 -17.73
N GLY A 199 -2.48 1.07 -19.03
CA GLY A 199 -3.66 0.43 -19.64
C GLY A 199 -4.42 1.40 -20.54
N ASN A 200 -5.71 1.15 -20.77
CA ASN A 200 -6.58 2.13 -21.41
C ASN A 200 -6.94 3.26 -20.44
N LEU A 201 -6.51 4.48 -20.76
CA LEU A 201 -6.63 5.68 -19.93
C LEU A 201 -7.60 6.73 -20.49
N GLU A 202 -8.44 6.39 -21.47
CA GLU A 202 -9.36 7.36 -22.11
C GLU A 202 -10.27 8.08 -21.09
N ASN A 203 -10.70 7.36 -20.05
CA ASN A 203 -11.56 7.87 -18.98
C ASN A 203 -10.81 8.10 -17.66
N PHE A 204 -9.48 8.16 -17.68
CA PHE A 204 -8.67 8.34 -16.48
C PHE A 204 -8.71 9.81 -16.00
N PRO A 205 -8.96 10.08 -14.71
CA PRO A 205 -9.00 11.45 -14.21
C PRO A 205 -7.63 12.13 -14.30
N SER A 206 -7.65 13.43 -14.56
CA SER A 206 -6.44 14.28 -14.54
C SER A 206 -5.82 14.35 -13.15
N TYR A 207 -4.52 14.62 -13.08
CA TYR A 207 -3.80 14.76 -11.80
C TYR A 207 -4.48 15.77 -10.86
N GLU A 208 -4.93 16.90 -11.38
CA GLU A 208 -5.60 17.96 -10.63
C GLU A 208 -6.94 17.50 -10.04
N GLU A 209 -7.70 16.66 -10.77
CA GLU A 209 -8.93 16.06 -10.25
C GLU A 209 -8.64 15.10 -9.09
N ILE A 210 -7.60 14.27 -9.22
CA ILE A 210 -7.17 13.35 -8.15
C ILE A 210 -6.75 14.12 -6.90
N GLN A 211 -5.97 15.18 -7.08
CA GLN A 211 -5.54 16.05 -5.99
C GLN A 211 -6.73 16.73 -5.30
N LYS A 212 -7.71 17.23 -6.06
CA LYS A 212 -8.94 17.82 -5.52
C LYS A 212 -9.76 16.82 -4.71
N LEU A 213 -9.84 15.55 -5.13
CA LEU A 213 -10.57 14.51 -4.41
C LEU A 213 -9.99 14.26 -3.00
N LEU A 214 -8.68 14.30 -2.86
CA LEU A 214 -8.00 14.14 -1.56
C LEU A 214 -8.17 15.38 -0.66
N ILE A 215 -7.96 16.59 -1.21
CA ILE A 215 -8.07 17.84 -0.45
C ILE A 215 -9.50 18.07 0.06
N LYS A 216 -10.50 17.92 -0.82
CA LYS A 216 -11.91 18.17 -0.49
C LYS A 216 -12.38 17.32 0.69
N LYS A 217 -11.89 16.09 0.81
CA LYS A 217 -12.28 15.17 1.88
C LYS A 217 -11.44 15.34 3.15
N SER A 218 -10.18 15.76 3.05
CA SER A 218 -9.33 16.09 4.20
C SER A 218 -9.85 17.31 4.98
N PHE A 219 -10.43 18.30 4.30
CA PHE A 219 -10.97 19.49 4.97
C PHE A 219 -12.26 19.18 5.75
N THR A 220 -13.11 18.29 5.22
CA THR A 220 -14.34 17.87 5.90
C THR A 220 -14.04 17.08 7.18
N SER A 221 -12.99 16.24 7.20
CA SER A 221 -12.65 15.46 8.40
C SER A 221 -12.12 16.33 9.55
N LYS A 222 -11.33 17.37 9.26
CA LYS A 222 -10.87 18.33 10.29
C LYS A 222 -12.00 19.10 10.97
N PHE A 223 -13.12 19.29 10.28
CA PHE A 223 -14.28 19.99 10.83
C PHE A 223 -15.07 19.12 11.81
N PHE A 224 -15.19 17.81 11.53
CA PHE A 224 -15.87 16.86 12.42
C PHE A 224 -15.02 16.37 13.60
N ALA A 225 -13.69 16.40 13.51
CA ALA A 225 -12.80 16.02 14.60
C ALA A 225 -12.68 17.08 15.73
N ARG A 226 -13.35 18.22 15.61
CA ARG A 226 -13.33 19.34 16.57
C ARG A 226 -14.68 19.61 17.26
N SER A 227 -15.67 18.73 17.07
CA SER A 227 -16.98 18.76 17.75
C SER A 227 -17.13 17.58 18.68
#